data_AF-A0A2V5Y0G2-F1
#
_entry.id   AF-A0A2V5Y0G2-F1
#
_cell.length_a   1.000
_cell.length_b   1.000
_cell.length_c   1.000
_cell.angle_alpha   90.00
_cell.angle_beta   90.00
_cell.angle_gamma   90.00
#
_symmetry.space_group_name_H-M   'P 1'
#
loop_
_entity.id
_entity.type
_entity.pdbx_description
1 polymer ?
#
loop_
_entity_poly.entity_id
_entity_poly.type
_entity_poly.pdbx_seq_one_letter_code
_entity_poly.pdbx_strand_id
1 'polypeptide(L)'
;MDEAGLYTFDGAGGFTARNVLNFGGGAILNASWSQTFTGTYTVNTNGTGTMTWTDHRRHFVIGAGGNELKYVGTDPNTGIVVGGSMVKQ
;
A
#
# COMPACT_ATOMS: atom_id res chain seq x y z
N MET A 1 8.27 9.38 10.51
CA MET A 1 8.04 9.26 9.06
C MET A 1 6.58 8.95 8.93
N ASP A 2 5.85 9.78 8.21
CA ASP A 2 4.42 9.57 7.98
C ASP A 2 4.21 9.30 6.49
N GLU A 3 3.40 8.28 6.17
CA GLU A 3 2.96 7.96 4.82
C GLU A 3 1.46 8.19 4.74
N ALA A 4 1.04 8.99 3.76
CA ALA A 4 -0.36 9.08 3.34
C ALA A 4 -0.48 8.51 1.94
N GLY A 5 -1.34 7.51 1.75
CA GLY A 5 -1.50 6.82 0.48
C GLY A 5 -2.97 6.72 0.04
N LEU A 6 -3.23 6.99 -1.23
CA LEU A 6 -4.51 6.72 -1.88
C LEU A 6 -4.33 5.57 -2.87
N TYR A 7 -5.10 4.50 -2.69
CA TYR A 7 -5.06 3.31 -3.53
C TYR A 7 -6.41 3.15 -4.24
N THR A 8 -6.36 3.10 -5.57
CA THR A 8 -7.54 2.93 -6.42
C THR A 8 -7.46 1.57 -7.10
N PHE A 9 -8.43 0.71 -6.79
CA PHE A 9 -8.56 -0.63 -7.36
C PHE A 9 -9.53 -0.59 -8.55
N ASP A 10 -9.16 -1.21 -9.66
CA ASP A 10 -9.95 -1.20 -10.90
C ASP A 10 -11.07 -2.25 -10.96
N GLY A 11 -11.16 -3.15 -9.96
CA GLY A 11 -12.07 -4.30 -9.96
C GLY A 11 -11.69 -5.45 -10.92
N ALA A 12 -10.63 -5.32 -11.71
CA ALA A 12 -10.14 -6.29 -12.69
C ALA A 12 -8.77 -6.90 -12.33
N GLY A 13 -8.20 -6.52 -11.19
CA GLY A 13 -6.93 -7.06 -10.67
C GLY A 13 -5.75 -6.09 -10.78
N GLY A 14 -5.97 -4.85 -11.24
CA GLY A 14 -5.00 -3.77 -11.25
C GLY A 14 -5.29 -2.68 -10.21
N PHE A 15 -4.26 -2.03 -9.71
CA PHE A 15 -4.44 -0.86 -8.86
C PHE A 15 -3.42 0.23 -9.19
N THR A 16 -3.80 1.47 -8.90
CA THR A 16 -2.89 2.63 -8.89
C THR A 16 -2.80 3.16 -7.47
N ALA A 17 -1.60 3.50 -7.02
CA ALA A 17 -1.38 4.12 -5.74
C ALA A 17 -0.66 5.45 -5.88
N ARG A 18 -1.04 6.42 -5.06
CA ARG A 18 -0.33 7.67 -4.87
C ARG A 18 0.03 7.82 -3.40
N ASN A 19 1.32 7.77 -3.09
CA ASN A 19 1.85 7.92 -1.73
C ASN A 19 2.59 9.25 -1.58
N VAL A 20 2.44 9.87 -0.42
CA VAL A 20 3.20 11.04 0.02
C VAL A 20 3.94 10.65 1.29
N LEU A 21 5.27 10.71 1.23
CA LEU A 21 6.15 10.43 2.37
C LEU A 21 6.64 11.73 2.99
N ASN A 22 6.44 11.89 4.31
CA ASN A 22 6.97 13.01 5.08
C ASN A 22 8.02 12.52 6.09
N PHE A 23 9.24 13.04 5.97
CA PHE A 23 10.39 12.72 6.83
C PHE A 23 10.66 13.76 7.93
N GLY A 24 9.76 14.72 8.15
CA GLY A 24 9.84 15.67 9.27
C GLY A 24 11.07 16.60 9.23
N GLY A 25 11.65 16.83 8.05
CA GLY A 25 12.78 17.75 7.83
C GLY A 25 14.17 17.25 8.27
N GLY A 26 14.28 16.04 8.83
CA GLY A 26 15.55 15.50 9.37
C GLY A 26 16.54 14.98 8.31
N ALA A 27 16.05 14.66 7.11
CA ALA A 27 16.87 14.50 5.92
C ALA A 27 16.68 15.76 5.07
N ILE A 28 17.76 16.48 4.74
CA ILE A 28 17.71 17.54 3.73
C ILE A 28 17.57 16.86 2.36
N LEU A 29 16.38 16.33 2.10
CA LEU A 29 15.87 15.88 0.83
C LEU A 29 14.49 16.52 0.75
N ASN A 30 14.31 17.44 -0.20
CA ASN A 30 13.07 18.10 -0.60
C ASN A 30 11.78 17.43 -0.05
N ALA A 31 10.99 18.22 0.68
CA ALA A 31 10.14 17.86 1.81
C ALA A 31 8.86 17.02 1.56
N SER A 32 8.67 16.39 0.41
CA SER A 32 7.58 15.41 0.21
C SER A 32 7.85 14.61 -1.05
N TRP A 33 8.14 13.32 -0.91
CA TRP A 33 8.24 12.46 -2.10
C TRP A 33 6.85 11.92 -2.44
N SER A 34 6.20 12.55 -3.42
CA SER A 34 4.98 12.02 -4.04
C SER A 34 5.38 10.95 -5.03
N GLN A 35 5.04 9.70 -4.73
CA GLN A 35 5.25 8.57 -5.62
C GLN A 35 3.91 8.12 -6.20
N THR A 36 3.90 7.84 -7.50
CA THR A 36 2.80 7.12 -8.14
C THR A 36 3.33 5.81 -8.67
N PHE A 37 2.66 4.72 -8.35
CA PHE A 37 2.98 3.40 -8.88
C PHE A 37 1.71 2.63 -9.22
N THR A 38 1.86 1.69 -10.14
CA THR A 38 0.82 0.75 -10.50
C THR A 38 1.24 -0.65 -10.10
N GLY A 39 0.26 -1.50 -9.84
CA GLY A 39 0.50 -2.88 -9.48
C GLY A 39 -0.71 -3.74 -9.75
N THR A 40 -0.60 -4.99 -9.33
CA THR A 40 -1.66 -5.98 -9.44
C THR A 40 -2.08 -6.46 -8.07
N TYR A 41 -3.30 -6.96 -7.98
CA TYR A 41 -3.81 -7.57 -6.77
C TYR A 41 -4.69 -8.78 -7.08
N THR A 42 -4.77 -9.67 -6.10
CA THR A 42 -5.71 -10.78 -6.08
C THR A 42 -6.53 -10.71 -4.80
N VAL A 43 -7.80 -11.12 -4.88
CA VAL A 43 -8.69 -11.28 -3.74
C VAL A 43 -9.21 -12.70 -3.76
N ASN A 44 -8.96 -13.42 -2.67
CA ASN A 44 -9.52 -14.73 -2.43
C ASN A 44 -10.95 -14.60 -1.91
N THR A 45 -11.76 -15.65 -2.07
CA THR A 45 -13.17 -15.68 -1.63
C THR A 45 -13.35 -15.45 -0.13
N ASN A 46 -12.33 -15.73 0.68
CA ASN A 46 -12.33 -15.49 2.12
C ASN A 46 -11.94 -14.05 2.52
N GLY A 47 -11.80 -13.13 1.56
CA GLY A 47 -11.46 -11.73 1.79
C GLY A 47 -9.96 -11.48 2.07
N THR A 48 -9.12 -12.50 1.99
CA THR A 48 -7.66 -12.32 1.99
C THR A 48 -7.17 -11.99 0.59
N GLY A 49 -6.00 -11.37 0.47
CA GLY A 49 -5.44 -11.08 -0.83
C GLY A 49 -3.96 -10.73 -0.80
N THR A 50 -3.42 -10.50 -2.00
CA THR A 50 -2.04 -10.07 -2.18
C THR A 50 -2.00 -8.90 -3.15
N MET A 51 -1.10 -7.95 -2.91
CA MET A 51 -0.77 -6.87 -3.84
C MET A 51 0.71 -6.94 -4.19
N THR A 52 1.04 -6.65 -5.43
CA THR A 52 2.42 -6.67 -5.94
C THR A 52 2.65 -5.49 -6.88
N TRP A 53 3.78 -4.81 -6.70
CA TRP A 53 4.25 -3.73 -7.57
C TRP A 53 5.77 -3.62 -7.46
N THR A 54 6.44 -3.39 -8.59
CA THR A 54 7.92 -3.34 -8.64
C THR A 54 8.53 -4.57 -7.94
N ASP A 55 9.27 -4.39 -6.85
CA ASP A 55 9.89 -5.41 -6.01
C ASP A 55 9.20 -5.56 -4.63
N HIS A 56 8.01 -4.94 -4.48
CA HIS A 56 7.22 -4.94 -3.26
C HIS A 56 6.08 -5.95 -3.31
N ARG A 57 5.77 -6.51 -2.14
CA ARG A 57 4.61 -7.39 -1.93
C ARG A 57 3.94 -7.12 -0.61
N ARG A 58 2.62 -7.07 -0.62
CA ARG A 58 1.78 -7.00 0.58
C ARG A 58 0.74 -8.10 0.61
N HIS A 59 0.55 -8.69 1.78
CA HIS A 59 -0.62 -9.50 2.12
C HIS A 59 -1.66 -8.63 2.81
N PHE A 60 -2.93 -8.88 2.53
CA PHE A 60 -4.00 -8.14 3.17
C PHE A 60 -5.22 -8.98 3.50
N VAL A 61 -6.06 -8.42 4.36
CA VAL A 61 -7.41 -8.88 4.67
C VAL A 61 -8.39 -7.72 4.52
N ILE A 62 -9.54 -8.00 3.91
CA ILE A 62 -10.67 -7.07 3.82
C ILE A 62 -11.52 -7.23 5.09
N GLY A 63 -11.62 -6.16 5.85
CA GLY A 63 -12.38 -6.07 7.10
C GLY A 63 -13.55 -5.10 7.01
N ALA A 64 -14.20 -4.87 8.17
CA ALA A 64 -15.25 -3.86 8.34
C ALA A 64 -16.36 -3.90 7.26
N GLY A 65 -16.78 -5.09 6.84
CA GLY A 65 -17.81 -5.27 5.79
C GLY A 65 -17.39 -4.76 4.41
N GLY A 66 -16.09 -4.71 4.11
CA GLY A 66 -15.56 -4.19 2.85
C GLY A 66 -15.17 -2.71 2.88
N ASN A 67 -15.10 -2.10 4.06
CA ASN A 67 -14.75 -0.68 4.24
C ASN A 67 -13.32 -0.46 4.75
N GLU A 68 -12.62 -1.52 5.13
CA GLU A 68 -11.24 -1.46 5.60
C GLU A 68 -10.41 -2.57 4.96
N LEU A 69 -9.14 -2.28 4.68
CA LEU A 69 -8.12 -3.26 4.31
C LEU A 69 -6.97 -3.16 5.30
N LYS A 70 -6.64 -4.27 5.98
CA LYS A 70 -5.45 -4.36 6.84
C LYS A 70 -4.38 -5.14 6.11
N TYR A 71 -3.15 -4.65 6.15
CA TYR A 71 -2.06 -5.25 5.39
C TYR A 71 -0.76 -5.37 6.18
N VAL A 72 0.07 -6.31 5.71
CA VAL A 72 1.48 -6.44 6.05
C VAL A 72 2.27 -6.64 4.77
N GLY A 73 3.41 -5.97 4.64
CA GLY A 73 4.34 -6.11 3.55
C GLY A 73 5.74 -6.37 4.08
N THR A 74 6.47 -7.21 3.36
CA THR A 74 7.89 -7.42 3.57
C THR A 74 8.58 -7.29 2.23
N ASP A 75 9.52 -6.37 2.13
CA ASP A 75 10.34 -6.20 0.93
C ASP A 75 11.61 -7.04 1.12
N PRO A 76 11.70 -8.22 0.49
CA PRO A 76 12.76 -9.18 0.79
C PRO A 76 14.15 -8.66 0.42
N ASN A 77 14.25 -7.70 -0.50
CA ASN A 77 15.51 -7.15 -0.99
C ASN A 77 16.07 -6.03 -0.10
N THR A 78 15.20 -5.34 0.65
CA THR A 78 15.59 -4.17 1.47
C THR A 78 15.44 -4.44 2.98
N GLY A 79 14.74 -5.51 3.35
CA GLY A 79 14.44 -5.84 4.76
C GLY A 79 13.37 -4.95 5.37
N ILE A 80 12.67 -4.15 4.57
CA ILE A 80 11.61 -3.26 5.04
C ILE A 80 10.37 -4.09 5.40
N VAL A 81 9.82 -3.84 6.58
CA VAL A 81 8.52 -4.36 7.02
C VAL A 81 7.55 -3.21 7.19
N VAL A 82 6.40 -3.28 6.52
CA VAL A 82 5.34 -2.28 6.61
C VAL A 82 4.03 -2.93 7.01
N GLY A 83 3.21 -2.21 7.76
CA GLY A 83 1.87 -2.64 8.08
C GLY A 83 0.97 -1.44 8.31
N GLY A 84 -0.33 -1.64 8.11
CA GLY A 84 -1.29 -0.56 8.28
C GLY A 84 -2.71 -0.94 7.90
N SER A 85 -3.56 0.08 7.91
CA SER A 85 -4.97 0.01 7.52
C SER A 85 -5.25 1.05 6.43
N MET A 86 -6.01 0.66 5.42
CA MET A 86 -6.59 1.56 4.42
C MET A 86 -8.10 1.58 4.63
N VAL A 87 -8.68 2.77 4.72
CA VAL A 87 -10.13 2.95 4.84
C VAL A 87 -10.66 3.46 3.51
N LYS A 88 -11.79 2.90 3.06
CA LYS A 88 -12.46 3.37 1.84
C LYS A 88 -12.87 4.84 2.00
N GLN A 89 -12.61 5.66 0.97
CA GLN A 89 -13.04 7.06 0.90
C GLN A 89 -14.40 7.19 0.22
#